data_AF-A0A8B3FGV6-F1
#
_entry.id   AF-A0A8B3FGV6-F1
#
_cell.length_a   1.000
_cell.length_b   1.000
_cell.length_c   1.000
_cell.angle_alpha   90.00
_cell.angle_beta   90.00
_cell.angle_gamma   90.00
#
_symmetry.space_group_name_H-M   'P 1'
#
loop_
_entity.id
_entity.type
_entity.pdbx_description
1 polymer ?
#
loop_
_entity_poly.entity_id
_entity_poly.type
_entity_poly.pdbx_seq_one_letter_code
_entity_poly.pdbx_strand_id
1 'polypeptide(L)'
;MRVSAKYRCIHREEGNYPIQSMCRWVKVSKSGYYAWRNRPKSLAAQRREDLAAIIVKFFDESEQTYGYRRIHAELARSGVKVSPDTVRKIMATAGLVACQPRKRARTTIPAPDLPDRPDRLRRDFTATAPGMKWVGDITYVPTWQGFVYLAVVMDCFSKKIVGHAIAGHMRTGLVTQALAMAVRNCPPTRGVTVFHSDRGSQYTSAEYTKFMTGHGILPSVGADR
;
A
#
# COMPACT_ATOMS: atom_id res chain seq x y z
N MET A 1 -4.41 42.43 6.67
CA MET A 1 -3.61 41.45 7.45
C MET A 1 -4.37 41.06 8.71
N ARG A 2 -4.59 39.76 8.96
CA ARG A 2 -5.29 39.27 10.18
C ARG A 2 -4.52 39.69 11.44
N VAL A 3 -5.22 39.98 12.53
CA VAL A 3 -4.62 40.43 13.81
C VAL A 3 -3.57 39.43 14.33
N SER A 4 -3.81 38.12 14.19
CA SER A 4 -2.85 37.06 14.56
C SER A 4 -1.57 37.04 13.71
N ALA A 5 -1.63 37.53 12.46
CA ALA A 5 -0.42 37.68 11.64
C ALA A 5 0.41 38.87 12.11
N LYS A 6 -0.23 39.96 12.57
CA LYS A 6 0.47 41.13 13.14
C LYS A 6 1.22 40.73 14.41
N TYR A 7 0.59 39.96 15.30
CA TYR A 7 1.26 39.46 16.51
C TYR A 7 2.42 38.51 16.22
N ARG A 8 2.32 37.64 15.20
CA ARG A 8 3.46 36.81 14.77
C ARG A 8 4.65 37.63 14.27
N CYS A 9 4.40 38.72 13.56
CA CYS A 9 5.45 39.65 13.12
C CYS A 9 6.15 40.30 14.32
N ILE A 10 5.38 40.82 15.28
CA ILE A 10 5.93 41.42 16.51
C ILE A 10 6.75 40.40 17.30
N HIS A 11 6.27 39.16 17.41
CA HIS A 11 6.98 38.11 18.14
C HIS A 11 8.30 37.69 17.49
N ARG A 12 8.36 37.67 16.15
CA ARG A 12 9.58 37.38 15.42
C ARG A 12 10.68 38.42 15.65
N GLU A 13 10.28 39.68 15.86
CA GLU A 13 11.18 40.83 15.94
C GLU A 13 11.38 41.34 17.39
N GLU A 14 10.90 40.61 18.41
CA GLU A 14 10.89 41.08 19.81
C GLU A 14 12.28 41.30 20.41
N GLY A 15 13.33 40.73 19.81
CA GLY A 15 14.73 40.96 20.16
C GLY A 15 15.42 42.10 19.41
N ASN A 16 14.82 42.60 18.33
CA ASN A 16 15.41 43.64 17.47
C ASN A 16 14.80 45.02 17.75
N TYR A 17 13.52 45.08 18.15
CA TYR A 17 12.80 46.32 18.38
C TYR A 17 11.93 46.28 19.64
N PRO A 18 11.69 47.43 20.30
CA PRO A 18 10.78 47.47 21.45
C PRO A 18 9.34 47.07 21.05
N ILE A 19 8.77 46.11 21.79
CA ILE A 19 7.40 45.60 21.57
C ILE A 19 6.37 46.74 21.52
N GLN A 20 6.53 47.77 22.36
CA GLN A 20 5.63 48.93 22.40
C GLN A 20 5.65 49.71 21.08
N SER A 21 6.83 49.92 20.49
CA SER A 21 7.01 50.61 19.21
C SER A 21 6.38 49.80 18.08
N MET A 22 6.64 48.49 18.05
CA MET A 22 6.06 47.62 17.04
C MET A 22 4.54 47.56 17.14
N CYS A 23 3.97 47.35 18.33
CA CYS A 23 2.51 47.38 18.54
C CYS A 23 1.88 48.68 18.04
N ARG A 24 2.53 49.82 18.28
CA ARG A 24 2.09 51.13 17.77
C ARG A 24 2.13 51.19 16.24
N TRP A 25 3.24 50.78 15.61
CA TRP A 25 3.40 50.80 14.15
C TRP A 25 2.36 49.95 13.42
N VAL A 26 2.06 48.75 13.91
CA VAL A 26 1.05 47.86 13.30
C VAL A 26 -0.38 48.08 13.80
N LYS A 27 -0.61 49.11 14.63
CA LYS A 27 -1.90 49.49 15.21
C LYS A 27 -2.60 48.33 15.93
N VAL A 28 -1.93 47.73 16.92
CA VAL A 28 -2.47 46.66 17.80
C VAL A 28 -2.17 46.97 19.27
N SER A 29 -2.95 46.41 20.20
CA SER A 29 -2.74 46.64 21.63
C SER A 29 -1.63 45.77 22.20
N LYS A 30 -0.88 46.33 23.17
CA LYS A 30 0.15 45.59 23.94
C LYS A 30 -0.47 44.45 24.75
N SER A 31 -1.61 44.69 25.39
CA SER A 31 -2.36 43.66 26.14
C SER A 31 -2.83 42.52 25.23
N GLY A 32 -3.27 42.81 24.01
CA GLY A 32 -3.65 41.81 23.01
C GLY A 32 -2.47 40.97 22.52
N TYR A 33 -1.28 41.56 22.38
CA TYR A 33 -0.05 40.84 22.06
C TYR A 33 0.30 39.82 23.15
N TYR A 34 0.35 40.24 24.41
CA TYR A 34 0.67 39.33 25.51
C TYR A 34 -0.42 38.28 25.75
N ALA A 35 -1.70 38.63 25.59
CA ALA A 35 -2.79 37.66 25.65
C ALA A 35 -2.71 36.62 24.52
N TRP A 36 -2.27 37.03 23.32
CA TRP A 36 -2.01 36.10 22.21
C TRP A 36 -0.78 35.22 22.47
N ARG A 37 0.31 35.82 22.99
CA ARG A 37 1.57 35.12 23.30
C ARG A 37 1.39 34.08 24.41
N ASN A 38 0.67 34.44 25.47
CA ASN A 38 0.45 33.58 26.63
C ASN A 38 -0.78 32.69 26.46
N ARG A 39 -1.42 32.68 25.28
CA ARG A 39 -2.59 31.85 25.05
C ARG A 39 -2.18 30.38 25.12
N PRO A 40 -2.73 29.58 26.04
CA PRO A 40 -2.43 28.16 26.07
C PRO A 40 -2.86 27.52 24.75
N LYS A 41 -2.13 26.48 24.33
CA LYS A 41 -2.52 25.68 23.17
C LYS A 41 -3.95 25.16 23.40
N SER A 42 -4.81 25.27 22.39
CA SER A 42 -6.14 24.70 22.50
C SER A 42 -6.03 23.18 22.61
N LEU A 43 -7.01 22.53 23.26
CA LEU A 43 -7.09 21.06 23.33
C LEU A 43 -7.03 20.41 21.94
N ALA A 44 -7.57 21.08 20.92
CA ALA A 44 -7.49 20.64 19.53
C ALA A 44 -6.07 20.70 18.95
N ALA A 45 -5.28 21.72 19.31
CA ALA A 45 -3.89 21.82 18.91
C ALA A 45 -3.03 20.74 19.60
N GLN A 46 -3.26 20.51 20.90
CA GLN A 46 -2.57 19.47 21.65
C GLN A 46 -2.84 18.07 21.06
N ARG A 47 -4.13 17.73 20.86
CA ARG A 47 -4.52 16.46 20.21
C ARG A 47 -3.87 16.25 18.85
N ARG A 48 -3.66 17.32 18.09
CA ARG A 48 -3.02 17.24 16.77
C ARG A 48 -1.52 16.98 16.88
N GLU A 49 -0.85 17.53 17.88
CA GLU A 49 0.55 17.24 18.18
C GLU A 49 0.73 15.79 18.64
N ASP A 50 -0.12 15.33 19.56
CA ASP A 50 -0.10 13.94 20.05
C ASP A 50 -0.32 12.96 18.89
N LEU A 51 -1.29 13.25 18.03
CA LEU A 51 -1.56 12.45 16.83
C LEU A 51 -0.40 12.48 15.83
N ALA A 52 0.28 13.62 15.67
CA ALA A 52 1.44 13.72 14.80
C ALA A 52 2.61 12.86 15.28
N ALA A 53 2.85 12.81 16.60
CA ALA A 53 3.87 11.94 17.18
C ALA A 53 3.58 10.46 16.92
N ILE A 54 2.32 10.03 17.06
CA ILE A 54 1.91 8.64 16.77
C ILE A 54 2.08 8.33 15.27
N ILE A 55 1.71 9.26 14.38
CA ILE A 55 1.87 9.10 12.93
C ILE A 55 3.34 8.94 12.54
N VAL A 56 4.24 9.76 13.10
CA VAL A 56 5.69 9.65 12.86
C VAL A 56 6.21 8.30 13.32
N LYS A 57 5.83 7.87 14.53
CA LYS A 57 6.21 6.55 15.05
C LYS A 57 5.82 5.42 14.09
N PHE A 58 4.56 5.36 13.65
CA PHE A 58 4.11 4.32 12.72
C PHE A 58 4.78 4.43 11.34
N PHE A 59 5.12 5.65 10.90
CA PHE A 59 5.83 5.84 9.65
C PHE A 59 7.25 5.26 9.73
N ASP A 60 7.97 5.53 10.82
CA ASP A 60 9.33 5.02 11.04
C ASP A 60 9.35 3.50 11.27
N GLU A 61 8.41 2.96 12.05
CA GLU A 61 8.23 1.51 12.23
C GLU A 61 7.93 0.78 10.90
N SER A 62 7.40 1.50 9.90
CA SER A 62 7.13 0.96 8.57
C SER A 62 8.32 1.06 7.60
N GLU A 63 9.50 1.46 8.08
CA GLU A 63 10.65 1.81 7.24
C GLU A 63 10.29 2.84 6.18
N GLN A 64 9.42 3.79 6.55
CA GLN A 64 8.94 4.87 5.67
C GLN A 64 8.17 4.37 4.43
N THR A 65 7.68 3.12 4.42
CA THR A 65 6.93 2.57 3.28
C THR A 65 5.43 2.89 3.33
N TYR A 66 4.90 3.29 4.49
CA TYR A 66 3.47 3.49 4.66
C TYR A 66 3.03 4.91 4.27
N GLY A 67 2.17 4.99 3.26
CA GLY A 67 1.40 6.21 2.98
C GLY A 67 0.20 6.39 3.92
N TYR A 68 -0.45 7.55 3.85
CA TYR A 68 -1.53 7.96 4.77
C TYR A 68 -2.67 6.94 4.94
N ARG A 69 -2.99 6.15 3.92
CA ARG A 69 -4.03 5.11 3.99
C ARG A 69 -3.63 3.96 4.92
N ARG A 70 -2.37 3.51 4.85
CA ARG A 70 -1.84 2.41 5.68
C ARG A 70 -1.65 2.88 7.12
N ILE A 71 -1.14 4.10 7.33
CA ILE A 71 -1.06 4.70 8.67
C ILE A 71 -2.44 4.87 9.28
N HIS A 72 -3.44 5.34 8.52
CA HIS A 72 -4.82 5.44 9.01
C HIS A 72 -5.38 4.07 9.45
N ALA A 73 -5.11 3.00 8.68
CA ALA A 73 -5.51 1.66 9.07
C ALA A 73 -4.82 1.21 10.36
N GLU A 74 -3.53 1.52 10.54
CA GLU A 74 -2.78 1.20 11.77
C GLU A 74 -3.35 1.95 12.98
N LEU A 75 -3.59 3.25 12.84
CA LEU A 75 -4.26 4.08 13.86
C LEU A 75 -5.61 3.49 14.27
N ALA A 76 -6.43 3.05 13.30
CA ALA A 76 -7.71 2.43 13.59
C ALA A 76 -7.55 1.09 14.35
N ARG A 77 -6.56 0.27 14.01
CA ARG A 77 -6.25 -0.97 14.76
C ARG A 77 -5.75 -0.70 16.17
N SER A 78 -5.00 0.38 16.37
CA SER A 78 -4.56 0.85 17.70
C SER A 78 -5.64 1.62 18.47
N GLY A 79 -6.89 1.64 17.98
CA GLY A 79 -8.03 2.27 18.67
C GLY A 79 -8.15 3.79 18.48
N VAL A 80 -7.30 4.42 17.67
CA VAL A 80 -7.32 5.86 17.40
C VAL A 80 -8.27 6.16 16.26
N LYS A 81 -9.42 6.80 16.57
CA LYS A 81 -10.40 7.23 15.58
C LYS A 81 -10.02 8.58 14.98
N VAL A 82 -9.61 8.60 13.72
CA VAL A 82 -9.29 9.82 12.97
C VAL A 82 -9.70 9.67 11.51
N SER A 83 -10.03 10.77 10.83
CA SER A 83 -10.31 10.73 9.39
C SER A 83 -9.03 10.54 8.56
N PRO A 84 -9.08 9.82 7.42
CA PRO A 84 -7.94 9.69 6.52
C PRO A 84 -7.39 11.03 6.00
N ASP A 85 -8.26 12.04 5.89
CA ASP A 85 -7.90 13.40 5.47
C ASP A 85 -7.01 14.11 6.49
N THR A 86 -7.32 13.95 7.78
CA THR A 86 -6.51 14.49 8.87
C THR A 86 -5.12 13.87 8.88
N VAL A 87 -5.03 12.55 8.73
CA VAL A 87 -3.73 11.84 8.63
C VAL A 87 -2.91 12.38 7.46
N ARG A 88 -3.53 12.54 6.29
CA ARG A 88 -2.87 13.08 5.10
C ARG A 88 -2.33 14.49 5.33
N LYS A 89 -3.14 15.38 5.94
CA LYS A 89 -2.73 16.76 6.25
C LYS A 89 -1.58 16.79 7.25
N ILE A 90 -1.59 15.92 8.26
CA ILE A 90 -0.52 15.85 9.26
C ILE A 90 0.77 15.35 8.60
N MET A 91 0.72 14.25 7.84
CA MET A 91 1.88 13.75 7.10
C MET A 91 2.45 14.80 6.16
N ALA A 92 1.60 15.52 5.40
CA ALA A 92 2.05 16.59 4.52
C ALA A 92 2.70 17.76 5.29
N THR A 93 2.16 18.12 6.45
CA THR A 93 2.73 19.18 7.31
C THR A 93 4.09 18.77 7.90
N ALA A 94 4.24 17.49 8.22
CA ALA A 94 5.46 16.91 8.78
C ALA A 94 6.48 16.47 7.71
N GLY A 95 6.19 16.66 6.42
CA GLY A 95 7.08 16.26 5.32
C GLY A 95 7.23 14.74 5.15
N LEU A 96 6.31 13.94 5.69
CA LEU A 96 6.37 12.47 5.64
C LEU A 96 5.89 11.99 4.27
N VAL A 97 6.82 11.56 3.43
CA VAL A 97 6.56 11.02 2.10
C VAL A 97 6.97 9.56 2.07
N ALA A 98 6.01 8.68 1.82
CA ALA A 98 6.30 7.25 1.74
C ALA A 98 7.26 6.94 0.59
N CYS A 99 8.31 6.18 0.91
CA CYS A 99 9.24 5.62 -0.05
C CYS A 99 8.48 4.77 -1.07
N GLN A 100 8.42 5.23 -2.32
CA GLN A 100 7.90 4.43 -3.42
C GLN A 100 9.05 3.69 -4.10
N PRO A 101 9.00 2.36 -4.24
CA PRO A 101 9.99 1.64 -5.01
C PRO A 101 10.00 2.16 -6.46
N ARG A 102 11.20 2.39 -7.01
CA ARG A 102 11.38 2.80 -8.41
C ARG A 102 10.65 1.83 -9.34
N LYS A 103 10.03 2.36 -10.41
CA LYS A 103 9.33 1.57 -11.44
C LYS A 103 10.25 0.45 -11.94
N ARG A 104 9.86 -0.80 -11.71
CA ARG A 104 10.55 -1.99 -12.23
C ARG A 104 10.38 -2.08 -13.75
N ALA A 105 11.35 -2.73 -14.40
CA ALA A 105 11.38 -3.04 -15.82
C ALA A 105 10.05 -3.64 -16.32
N ARG A 106 9.70 -3.42 -17.59
CA ARG A 106 8.46 -3.94 -18.21
C ARG A 106 8.44 -5.48 -18.11
N THR A 107 7.60 -5.99 -17.21
CA THR A 107 7.63 -7.39 -16.73
C THR A 107 6.77 -8.35 -17.53
N THR A 108 5.79 -7.85 -18.28
CA THR A 108 4.75 -8.67 -18.90
C THR A 108 4.75 -8.42 -20.40
N ILE A 109 5.15 -9.44 -21.17
CA ILE A 109 4.83 -9.51 -22.60
C ILE A 109 3.41 -10.07 -22.66
N PRO A 110 2.41 -9.27 -23.06
CA PRO A 110 1.04 -9.74 -23.17
C PRO A 110 1.00 -10.93 -24.13
N ALA A 111 0.25 -11.96 -23.76
CA ALA A 111 0.11 -13.12 -24.62
C ALA A 111 -0.76 -12.81 -25.85
N PRO A 112 -0.43 -13.33 -27.04
CA PRO A 112 -1.19 -13.06 -28.25
C PRO A 112 -2.62 -13.65 -28.25
N ASP A 113 -2.89 -14.66 -27.40
CA ASP A 113 -4.18 -15.37 -27.26
C ASP A 113 -5.10 -14.81 -26.15
N LEU A 114 -4.86 -13.58 -25.72
CA LEU A 114 -5.67 -12.88 -24.70
C LEU A 114 -7.21 -12.87 -24.92
N PRO A 115 -7.74 -12.81 -26.16
CA PRO A 115 -9.20 -12.72 -26.38
C PRO A 115 -9.99 -13.95 -25.91
N ASP A 116 -9.38 -15.13 -25.86
CA ASP A 116 -10.11 -16.40 -25.67
C ASP A 116 -10.25 -16.82 -24.19
N ARG A 117 -9.76 -16.00 -23.25
CA ARG A 117 -9.70 -16.38 -21.83
C ARG A 117 -10.76 -15.66 -21.00
N PRO A 118 -11.69 -16.41 -20.38
CA PRO A 118 -12.72 -15.80 -19.56
C PRO A 118 -12.14 -15.28 -18.24
N ASP A 119 -12.51 -14.06 -17.86
CA ASP A 119 -12.42 -13.61 -16.47
C ASP A 119 -13.53 -14.30 -15.66
N ARG A 120 -13.18 -15.46 -15.10
CA ARG A 120 -14.11 -16.28 -14.30
C ARG A 120 -14.33 -15.72 -12.90
N LEU A 121 -13.43 -14.87 -12.41
CA LEU A 121 -13.53 -14.33 -11.05
C LEU A 121 -14.25 -12.99 -11.03
N ARG A 122 -14.15 -12.17 -12.08
CA ARG A 122 -14.77 -10.83 -12.16
C ARG A 122 -14.49 -9.99 -10.91
N ARG A 123 -13.25 -10.08 -10.40
CA ARG A 123 -12.76 -9.49 -9.14
C ARG A 123 -13.42 -10.00 -7.84
N ASP A 124 -14.23 -11.05 -7.89
CA ASP A 124 -14.69 -11.77 -6.70
C ASP A 124 -13.70 -12.88 -6.30
N PHE A 125 -12.84 -12.55 -5.35
CA PHE A 125 -11.88 -13.46 -4.72
C PHE A 125 -12.41 -14.12 -3.44
N THR A 126 -13.72 -14.08 -3.20
CA THR A 126 -14.35 -14.75 -2.05
C THR A 126 -14.51 -16.23 -2.32
N ALA A 127 -14.04 -17.10 -1.43
CA ALA A 127 -14.22 -18.54 -1.52
C ALA A 127 -14.89 -19.05 -0.24
N THR A 128 -15.71 -20.10 -0.35
CA THR A 128 -16.42 -20.69 0.80
C THR A 128 -15.69 -21.90 1.40
N ALA A 129 -14.69 -22.43 0.70
CA ALA A 129 -13.83 -23.50 1.18
C ALA A 129 -12.41 -23.39 0.57
N PRO A 130 -11.37 -23.99 1.20
CA PRO A 130 -10.04 -24.11 0.62
C PRO A 130 -10.10 -24.80 -0.74
N GLY A 131 -9.22 -24.42 -1.67
CA GLY A 131 -9.07 -25.11 -2.94
C GLY A 131 -10.09 -24.69 -4.01
N MET A 132 -11.05 -23.81 -3.71
CA MET A 132 -12.05 -23.38 -4.70
C MET A 132 -11.54 -22.28 -5.64
N LYS A 133 -10.77 -21.32 -5.10
CA LYS A 133 -10.24 -20.20 -5.87
C LYS A 133 -8.79 -19.98 -5.47
N TRP A 134 -7.90 -20.00 -6.44
CA TRP A 134 -6.49 -19.67 -6.29
C TRP A 134 -6.16 -18.43 -7.10
N VAL A 135 -5.23 -17.64 -6.59
CA VAL A 135 -4.62 -16.54 -7.33
C VAL A 135 -3.12 -16.78 -7.42
N GLY A 136 -2.57 -16.54 -8.61
CA GLY A 136 -1.15 -16.65 -8.89
C GLY A 136 -0.54 -15.34 -9.32
N ASP A 137 0.67 -15.07 -8.83
CA ASP A 137 1.48 -13.93 -9.23
C ASP A 137 2.94 -14.34 -9.39
N ILE A 138 3.67 -13.62 -10.25
CA ILE A 138 5.12 -13.75 -10.38
C ILE A 138 5.74 -12.41 -10.01
N THR A 139 6.56 -12.43 -8.96
CA THR A 139 7.31 -11.28 -8.51
C THR A 139 8.81 -11.51 -8.60
N TYR A 140 9.58 -10.46 -8.34
CA TYR A 140 11.04 -10.46 -8.38
C TYR A 140 11.55 -10.18 -6.98
N VAL A 141 12.46 -11.03 -6.49
CA VAL A 141 13.11 -10.86 -5.19
C VAL A 141 14.55 -10.40 -5.45
N PRO A 142 14.94 -9.20 -5.02
CA PRO A 142 16.31 -8.73 -5.16
C PRO A 142 17.24 -9.54 -4.24
N THR A 143 18.45 -9.80 -4.71
CA THR A 143 19.53 -10.48 -3.99
C THR A 143 20.84 -9.71 -4.20
N TRP A 144 21.88 -10.05 -3.45
CA TRP A 144 23.21 -9.44 -3.67
C TRP A 144 23.86 -9.83 -5.00
N GLN A 145 23.35 -10.86 -5.68
CA GLN A 145 23.86 -11.35 -6.96
C GLN A 145 22.94 -10.97 -8.13
N GLY A 146 21.94 -10.11 -7.91
CA GLY A 146 20.96 -9.71 -8.91
C GLY A 146 19.52 -9.87 -8.41
N PHE A 147 18.69 -10.60 -9.15
CA PHE A 147 17.32 -10.89 -8.74
C PHE A 147 16.93 -12.30 -9.14
N VAL A 148 15.95 -12.87 -8.42
CA VAL A 148 15.29 -14.12 -8.77
C VAL A 148 13.81 -13.88 -9.02
N TYR A 149 13.21 -14.73 -9.84
CA TYR A 149 11.76 -14.78 -10.03
C TYR A 149 11.16 -15.71 -8.99
N LEU A 150 10.11 -15.24 -8.32
CA LEU A 150 9.31 -16.00 -7.36
C LEU A 150 7.88 -16.09 -7.91
N ALA A 151 7.43 -17.30 -8.21
CA ALA A 151 6.02 -17.56 -8.47
C ALA A 151 5.34 -18.02 -7.18
N VAL A 152 4.15 -17.50 -6.90
CA VAL A 152 3.33 -17.88 -5.75
C VAL A 152 1.93 -18.24 -6.17
N VAL A 153 1.31 -19.17 -5.44
CA VAL A 153 -0.09 -19.56 -5.55
C VAL A 153 -0.71 -19.42 -4.17
N MET A 154 -1.68 -18.51 -4.05
CA MET A 154 -2.40 -18.24 -2.81
C MET A 154 -3.82 -18.81 -2.90
N ASP A 155 -4.25 -19.49 -1.83
CA ASP A 155 -5.63 -19.92 -1.67
C ASP A 155 -6.50 -18.77 -1.16
N CYS A 156 -7.58 -18.46 -1.89
CA CYS A 156 -8.42 -17.31 -1.59
C CYS A 156 -9.27 -17.47 -0.32
N PHE A 157 -9.52 -18.68 0.15
CA PHE A 157 -10.24 -18.92 1.40
C PHE A 157 -9.33 -18.71 2.61
N SER A 158 -8.25 -19.48 2.69
CA SER A 158 -7.33 -19.49 3.84
C SER A 158 -6.30 -18.37 3.84
N LYS A 159 -6.12 -17.69 2.70
CA LYS A 159 -5.06 -16.70 2.44
C LYS A 159 -3.63 -17.25 2.56
N LYS A 160 -3.47 -18.57 2.65
CA LYS A 160 -2.16 -19.23 2.70
C LYS A 160 -1.53 -19.28 1.31
N ILE A 161 -0.22 -19.12 1.25
CA ILE A 161 0.55 -19.51 0.07
C ILE A 161 0.63 -21.03 0.06
N VAL A 162 -0.14 -21.65 -0.84
CA VAL A 162 -0.24 -23.11 -0.95
C VAL A 162 0.81 -23.68 -1.90
N GLY A 163 1.38 -22.85 -2.78
CA GLY A 163 2.48 -23.24 -3.65
C GLY A 163 3.41 -22.07 -3.97
N HIS A 164 4.69 -22.36 -4.15
CA HIS A 164 5.66 -21.39 -4.62
C HIS A 164 6.81 -22.07 -5.35
N ALA A 165 7.55 -21.31 -6.16
CA ALA A 165 8.78 -21.74 -6.80
C ALA A 165 9.68 -20.54 -7.08
N ILE A 166 11.00 -20.76 -7.13
CA ILE A 166 12.01 -19.72 -7.37
C ILE A 166 12.91 -20.16 -8.52
N ALA A 167 13.21 -19.24 -9.45
CA ALA A 167 14.16 -19.49 -10.53
C ALA A 167 14.87 -18.21 -10.99
N GLY A 168 16.00 -18.38 -11.68
CA GLY A 168 16.68 -17.28 -12.39
C GLY A 168 15.99 -16.84 -13.68
N HIS A 169 14.84 -17.41 -14.04
CA HIS A 169 14.11 -17.13 -15.29
C HIS A 169 12.59 -17.09 -15.10
N MET A 170 11.88 -16.39 -15.99
CA MET A 170 10.40 -16.33 -16.02
C MET A 170 9.80 -17.31 -17.06
N ARG A 171 10.25 -18.57 -17.10
CA ARG A 171 9.71 -19.60 -18.00
C ARG A 171 8.50 -20.30 -17.37
N THR A 172 7.67 -20.97 -18.18
CA THR A 172 6.51 -21.74 -17.72
C THR A 172 6.83 -22.71 -16.59
N GLY A 173 7.99 -23.37 -16.64
CA GLY A 173 8.44 -24.32 -15.61
C GLY A 173 8.39 -23.75 -14.18
N LEU A 174 8.63 -22.43 -14.01
CA LEU A 174 8.51 -21.78 -12.71
C LEU A 174 7.07 -21.82 -12.18
N VAL A 175 6.09 -21.54 -13.06
CA VAL A 175 4.66 -21.51 -12.73
C VAL A 175 4.15 -22.93 -12.47
N THR A 176 4.49 -23.89 -13.33
CA THR A 176 4.05 -25.29 -13.18
C THR A 176 4.61 -25.93 -11.92
N GLN A 177 5.83 -25.59 -11.50
CA GLN A 177 6.39 -26.02 -10.21
C GLN A 177 5.59 -25.47 -9.01
N ALA A 178 5.28 -24.16 -9.02
CA ALA A 178 4.49 -23.54 -7.95
C ALA A 178 3.08 -24.16 -7.87
N LEU A 179 2.44 -24.40 -9.03
CA LEU A 179 1.14 -25.06 -9.11
C LEU A 179 1.20 -26.52 -8.67
N ALA A 180 2.24 -27.28 -9.04
CA ALA A 180 2.42 -28.65 -8.59
C ALA A 180 2.51 -28.72 -7.06
N MET A 181 3.19 -27.75 -6.44
CA MET A 181 3.22 -27.62 -4.97
C MET A 181 1.83 -27.28 -4.42
N ALA A 182 1.11 -26.34 -5.04
CA ALA A 182 -0.25 -25.97 -4.63
C ALA A 182 -1.19 -27.18 -4.63
N VAL A 183 -1.18 -27.98 -5.69
CA VAL A 183 -2.00 -29.20 -5.82
C VAL A 183 -1.72 -30.20 -4.68
N ARG A 184 -0.48 -30.33 -4.22
CA ARG A 184 -0.14 -31.22 -3.11
C ARG A 184 -0.62 -30.69 -1.77
N ASN A 185 -0.45 -29.39 -1.52
CA ASN A 185 -0.73 -28.78 -0.23
C ASN A 185 -2.21 -28.40 -0.05
N CYS A 186 -2.90 -28.16 -1.14
CA CYS A 186 -4.31 -27.81 -1.21
C CYS A 186 -4.88 -28.51 -2.46
N PRO A 187 -5.41 -29.73 -2.33
CA PRO A 187 -5.91 -30.46 -3.49
C PRO A 187 -7.04 -29.70 -4.20
N PRO A 188 -7.01 -29.56 -5.54
CA PRO A 188 -8.06 -28.91 -6.29
C PRO A 188 -9.26 -29.86 -6.47
N THR A 189 -10.44 -29.27 -6.59
CA THR A 189 -11.65 -29.95 -7.02
C THR A 189 -11.78 -29.81 -8.53
N ARG A 190 -11.68 -30.94 -9.25
CA ARG A 190 -11.78 -30.98 -10.72
C ARG A 190 -13.07 -30.32 -11.20
N GLY A 191 -12.97 -29.42 -12.19
CA GLY A 191 -14.09 -28.68 -12.77
C GLY A 191 -14.63 -27.55 -11.89
N VAL A 192 -14.09 -27.36 -10.68
CA VAL A 192 -14.56 -26.35 -9.72
C VAL A 192 -13.45 -25.35 -9.39
N THR A 193 -12.23 -25.83 -9.11
CA THR A 193 -11.11 -24.96 -8.74
C THR A 193 -10.79 -24.00 -9.87
N VAL A 194 -10.87 -22.70 -9.58
CA VAL A 194 -10.44 -21.64 -10.50
C VAL A 194 -9.05 -21.17 -10.11
N PHE A 195 -8.12 -21.16 -11.05
CA PHE A 195 -6.83 -20.49 -10.89
C PHE A 195 -6.81 -19.21 -11.72
N HIS A 196 -6.69 -18.08 -11.04
CA HIS A 196 -6.64 -16.76 -11.65
C HIS A 196 -5.21 -16.22 -11.66
N SER A 197 -4.77 -15.75 -12.81
CA SER A 197 -3.42 -15.24 -13.02
C SER A 197 -3.43 -13.98 -13.88
N ASP A 198 -2.35 -13.20 -13.78
CA ASP A 198 -2.10 -12.07 -14.67
C ASP A 198 -1.80 -12.52 -16.11
N ARG A 199 -1.83 -11.57 -17.04
CA ARG A 199 -1.78 -11.77 -18.50
C ARG A 199 -0.38 -12.14 -19.07
N GLY A 200 0.47 -12.79 -18.28
CA GLY A 200 1.81 -13.20 -18.69
C GLY A 200 1.79 -14.33 -19.73
N SER A 201 2.71 -14.29 -20.70
CA SER A 201 2.87 -15.34 -21.73
C SER A 201 3.21 -16.73 -21.17
N GLN A 202 3.70 -16.81 -19.93
CA GLN A 202 3.97 -18.08 -19.24
C GLN A 202 2.68 -18.90 -19.04
N TYR A 203 1.56 -18.20 -18.84
CA TYR A 203 0.25 -18.81 -18.65
C TYR A 203 -0.37 -19.28 -19.98
N THR A 204 0.34 -19.16 -21.11
CA THR A 204 -0.18 -19.48 -22.46
C THR A 204 0.54 -20.59 -23.18
N SER A 205 1.61 -21.09 -22.59
CA SER A 205 2.31 -22.29 -23.07
C SER A 205 1.46 -23.56 -23.02
N ALA A 206 1.73 -24.48 -23.95
CA ALA A 206 1.10 -25.80 -24.00
C ALA A 206 1.31 -26.62 -22.71
N GLU A 207 2.47 -26.48 -22.07
CA GLU A 207 2.78 -27.14 -20.80
C GLU A 207 1.83 -26.67 -19.68
N TYR A 208 1.56 -25.37 -19.58
CA TYR A 208 0.59 -24.82 -18.62
C TYR A 208 -0.83 -25.34 -18.89
N THR A 209 -1.28 -25.30 -20.16
CA THR A 209 -2.60 -25.80 -20.54
C THR A 209 -2.75 -27.29 -20.20
N LYS A 210 -1.73 -28.11 -20.52
CA LYS A 210 -1.71 -29.53 -20.17
C LYS A 210 -1.80 -29.75 -18.66
N PHE A 211 -1.09 -28.95 -17.87
CA PHE A 211 -1.16 -29.02 -16.40
C PHE A 211 -2.58 -28.72 -15.89
N MET A 212 -3.17 -27.61 -16.35
CA MET A 212 -4.53 -27.19 -15.95
C MET A 212 -5.57 -28.27 -16.29
N THR A 213 -5.56 -28.77 -17.53
CA THR A 213 -6.46 -29.83 -17.98
C THR A 213 -6.23 -31.13 -17.21
N GLY A 214 -4.97 -31.52 -16.97
CA GLY A 214 -4.63 -32.73 -16.24
C GLY A 214 -5.18 -32.76 -14.81
N HIS A 215 -5.18 -31.61 -14.14
CA HIS A 215 -5.71 -31.43 -12.78
C HIS A 215 -7.17 -30.95 -12.74
N GLY A 216 -7.82 -30.74 -13.89
CA GLY A 216 -9.19 -30.23 -13.96
C GLY A 216 -9.36 -28.82 -13.38
N ILE A 217 -8.30 -28.01 -13.39
CA ILE A 217 -8.33 -26.63 -12.90
C ILE A 217 -8.83 -25.71 -14.01
N LEU A 218 -9.71 -24.78 -13.68
CA LEU A 218 -10.26 -23.81 -14.61
C LEU A 218 -9.37 -22.55 -14.65
N PRO A 219 -8.65 -22.28 -15.74
CA PRO A 219 -7.86 -21.06 -15.86
C PRO A 219 -8.78 -19.84 -15.97
N SER A 220 -8.32 -18.74 -15.38
CA SER A 220 -8.95 -17.42 -15.38
C SER A 220 -7.89 -16.34 -15.49
N VAL A 221 -8.18 -15.26 -16.22
CA VAL A 221 -7.30 -14.09 -16.33
C VAL A 221 -8.12 -12.81 -16.16
N GLY A 222 -7.53 -11.75 -15.63
CA GLY A 222 -8.22 -10.47 -15.48
C GLY A 222 -8.66 -9.90 -16.83
N ALA A 223 -9.85 -9.30 -16.91
CA ALA A 223 -10.26 -8.47 -18.04
C ALA A 223 -9.70 -7.05 -17.92
N ASP A 224 -9.05 -6.53 -18.97
CA ASP A 224 -8.72 -5.10 -19.05
C ASP A 224 -10.04 -4.31 -19.05
N ARG A 225 -10.18 -3.41 -18.08
CA ARG A 225 -11.09 -2.26 -18.13
C ARG A 225 -10.24 -1.01 -18.13
#